data_AF-A0A1I7YIH3-F1
#
_entry.id   AF-A0A1I7YIH3-F1
#
_cell.length_a   1.000
_cell.length_b   1.000
_cell.length_c   1.000
_cell.angle_alpha   90.00
_cell.angle_beta   90.00
_cell.angle_gamma   90.00
#
_symmetry.space_group_name_H-M   'P 1'
#
loop_
_entity.id
_entity.type
_entity.pdbx_description
1 polymer ?
#
loop_
_entity_poly.entity_id
_entity_poly.type
_entity_poly.pdbx_seq_one_letter_code
_entity_poly.pdbx_strand_id
1 'polypeptide(L)'
;MADDKVPKQVVTGAYMSGHLTLANADQESVKRTALFPVTYVFPEWSKRQSKALSKVEVVSKDSRSRSATPQPNSEEALNETIRDVKIGYLSKLSDDGAAEKIWNELYADYPKHIPLLLAQLTRLARSSDPLKHLDAVNRLVEEILTVTDPNEVKMYLGTKQENNDDPKVKQDMDQRKTAIIQALTTRAEVLADAHLKISTQEVPTSFRRGIVISEAGISVSDLPKSDIDKKPSVGDFQIVGDSDPNAPGSHSAAQNAEAADAEVPSTPNPPRVTLQEFDEAFLRLLEWVDAFEKPRVSLLTAKHAVANAQYGRAMKALQKCVEEKNGTNTKAAEIAMAELASQLGWEYISAAIKNTTLLKYPLDYHPF
;
A
#
# COMPACT_ATOMS: atom_id res chain seq x y z
N MET A 1 -35.88 13.73 12.79
CA MET A 1 -34.58 13.54 13.48
C MET A 1 -33.66 14.65 12.98
N ALA A 2 -32.85 15.28 13.83
CA ALA A 2 -31.89 16.28 13.36
C ALA A 2 -30.73 15.61 12.62
N ASP A 3 -30.13 16.28 11.62
CA ASP A 3 -29.10 15.69 10.75
C ASP A 3 -27.87 15.19 11.51
N ASP A 4 -27.51 15.84 12.62
CA ASP A 4 -26.39 15.44 13.48
C ASP A 4 -26.65 14.13 14.24
N LYS A 5 -27.93 13.73 14.38
CA LYS A 5 -28.35 12.49 15.06
C LYS A 5 -28.53 11.33 14.10
N VAL A 6 -28.48 11.55 12.80
CA VAL A 6 -28.58 10.48 11.80
C VAL A 6 -27.25 9.72 11.75
N PRO A 7 -27.26 8.37 11.80
CA PRO A 7 -26.04 7.59 11.68
C PRO A 7 -25.28 7.91 10.39
N LYS A 8 -23.95 8.06 10.47
CA LYS A 8 -23.08 8.45 9.34
C LYS A 8 -23.07 7.44 8.16
N GLN A 9 -23.62 6.25 8.38
CA GLN A 9 -23.64 5.13 7.43
C GLN A 9 -25.00 4.96 6.73
N VAL A 10 -25.96 5.85 6.96
CA VAL A 10 -27.24 5.82 6.24
C VAL A 10 -26.99 6.04 4.74
N VAL A 11 -27.60 5.18 3.93
CA VAL A 11 -27.58 5.21 2.46
C VAL A 11 -29.00 5.33 1.94
N THR A 12 -29.17 5.69 0.66
CA THR A 12 -30.48 5.69 0.01
C THR A 12 -31.16 4.33 0.17
N GLY A 13 -32.44 4.34 0.56
CA GLY A 13 -33.20 3.11 0.84
C GLY A 13 -32.99 2.52 2.23
N ALA A 14 -32.11 3.11 3.07
CA ALA A 14 -32.03 2.73 4.47
C ALA A 14 -33.30 3.14 5.23
N TYR A 15 -33.56 2.44 6.33
CA TYR A 15 -34.61 2.75 7.28
C TYR A 15 -34.12 2.43 8.70
N MET A 16 -34.69 3.10 9.70
CA MET A 16 -34.56 2.67 11.09
C MET A 16 -35.80 1.86 11.45
N SER A 17 -35.61 0.70 12.05
CA SER A 17 -36.70 -0.07 12.64
C SER A 17 -36.54 -0.12 14.16
N GLY A 18 -37.67 -0.16 14.85
CA GLY A 18 -37.72 -0.25 16.29
C GLY A 18 -39.11 -0.65 16.75
N HIS A 19 -39.35 -0.56 18.05
CA HIS A 19 -40.66 -0.84 18.62
C HIS A 19 -41.14 0.39 19.39
N LEU A 20 -42.39 0.78 19.16
CA LEU A 20 -43.12 1.73 19.97
C LEU A 20 -43.85 0.97 21.08
N THR A 21 -43.78 1.47 22.31
CA THR A 21 -44.61 0.96 23.41
C THR A 21 -45.50 2.09 23.92
N LEU A 22 -46.78 1.79 24.13
CA LEU A 22 -47.77 2.73 24.66
C LEU A 22 -48.00 2.53 26.17
N ALA A 23 -47.28 1.58 26.78
CA ALA A 23 -47.34 1.32 28.21
C ALA A 23 -46.70 2.46 29.00
N ASN A 24 -47.35 2.85 30.11
CA ASN A 24 -46.86 3.89 31.00
C ASN A 24 -45.54 3.50 31.67
N ALA A 25 -44.85 4.50 32.22
CA ALA A 25 -43.51 4.34 32.81
C ALA A 25 -43.42 3.20 33.83
N ASP A 26 -44.46 3.04 34.64
CA ASP A 26 -44.54 2.12 35.78
C ASP A 26 -44.86 0.66 35.38
N GLN A 27 -45.22 0.41 34.11
CA GLN A 27 -45.68 -0.89 33.62
C GLN A 27 -44.57 -1.64 32.86
N GLU A 28 -43.48 -1.97 33.54
CA GLU A 28 -42.28 -2.52 32.92
C GLU A 28 -42.48 -3.91 32.28
N SER A 29 -43.37 -4.73 32.82
CA SER A 29 -43.75 -6.03 32.24
C SER A 29 -44.52 -5.85 30.91
N VAL A 30 -45.35 -4.81 30.82
CA VAL A 30 -46.15 -4.51 29.63
C VAL A 30 -45.27 -3.90 28.54
N LYS A 31 -44.29 -3.07 28.89
CA LYS A 31 -43.30 -2.51 27.94
C LYS A 31 -42.52 -3.57 27.17
N ARG A 32 -42.31 -4.76 27.75
CA ARG A 32 -41.60 -5.87 27.08
C ARG A 32 -42.50 -6.70 26.16
N THR A 33 -43.82 -6.56 26.29
CA THR A 33 -44.80 -7.42 25.60
C THR A 33 -45.63 -6.65 24.58
N ALA A 34 -46.05 -5.42 24.90
CA ALA A 34 -46.82 -4.55 24.04
C ALA A 34 -45.89 -3.69 23.16
N LEU A 35 -45.22 -4.36 22.23
CA LEU A 35 -44.27 -3.75 21.30
C LEU A 35 -44.89 -3.66 19.90
N PHE A 36 -45.07 -2.44 19.39
CA PHE A 36 -45.56 -2.20 18.04
C PHE A 36 -44.38 -1.91 17.10
N PRO A 37 -44.17 -2.71 16.05
CA PRO A 37 -43.06 -2.46 15.13
C PRO A 37 -43.28 -1.12 14.41
N VAL A 38 -42.25 -0.29 14.40
CA VAL A 38 -42.24 1.01 13.72
C VAL A 38 -41.03 1.07 12.80
N THR A 39 -41.26 1.55 11.58
CA THR A 39 -40.23 1.78 10.58
C THR A 39 -40.20 3.25 10.21
N TYR A 40 -39.03 3.86 10.33
CA TYR A 40 -38.73 5.22 9.88
C TYR A 40 -37.87 5.13 8.61
N VAL A 41 -38.47 5.45 7.46
CA VAL A 41 -37.81 5.37 6.16
C VAL A 41 -37.09 6.69 5.88
N PHE A 42 -35.86 6.62 5.37
CA PHE A 42 -35.14 7.78 4.86
C PHE A 42 -35.46 7.94 3.36
N PRO A 43 -36.29 8.91 2.95
CA PRO A 43 -36.78 8.99 1.57
C PRO A 43 -35.65 9.25 0.57
N GLU A 44 -34.74 10.20 0.84
CA GLU A 44 -33.59 10.51 -0.02
C GLU A 44 -32.39 10.99 0.82
N TRP A 45 -31.78 10.09 1.60
CA TRP A 45 -30.52 10.42 2.27
C TRP A 45 -29.34 10.31 1.30
N SER A 46 -29.21 11.31 0.42
CA SER A 46 -27.96 11.50 -0.29
C SER A 46 -26.97 12.14 0.67
N LYS A 47 -25.78 11.54 0.82
CA LYS A 47 -24.60 12.31 1.21
C LYS A 47 -24.41 13.34 0.10
N ARG A 48 -25.10 14.49 0.12
CA ARG A 48 -24.68 15.62 -0.72
C ARG A 48 -23.25 15.86 -0.32
N GLN A 49 -22.32 15.47 -1.17
CA GLN A 49 -20.99 16.04 -1.12
C GLN A 49 -21.24 17.54 -1.22
N SER A 50 -20.83 18.29 -0.20
CA SER A 50 -20.82 19.75 -0.21
C SER A 50 -20.10 20.33 -1.44
N LYS A 51 -19.37 19.50 -2.19
CA LYS A 51 -18.78 19.79 -3.51
C LYS A 51 -19.79 20.04 -4.64
N ALA A 52 -21.06 19.67 -4.48
CA ALA A 52 -22.10 19.86 -5.50
C ALA A 52 -22.94 21.15 -5.31
N LEU A 53 -22.61 21.98 -4.31
CA LEU A 53 -22.91 23.40 -4.42
C LEU A 53 -21.82 24.00 -5.30
N SER A 54 -22.11 24.13 -6.59
CA SER A 54 -21.33 24.96 -7.50
C SER A 54 -21.06 26.29 -6.78
N LYS A 55 -19.80 26.50 -6.39
CA LYS A 55 -19.32 27.74 -5.80
C LYS A 55 -19.55 28.82 -6.86
N VAL A 56 -20.62 29.61 -6.71
CA VAL A 56 -20.80 30.83 -7.48
C VAL A 56 -19.79 31.81 -6.90
N GLU A 57 -18.59 31.84 -7.49
CA GLU A 57 -17.66 32.92 -7.22
C GLU A 57 -18.26 34.18 -7.84
N VAL A 58 -18.72 35.08 -6.97
CA VAL A 58 -19.07 36.44 -7.38
C VAL A 58 -17.75 37.09 -7.80
N VAL A 59 -17.49 37.11 -9.10
CA VAL A 59 -16.40 37.90 -9.67
C VAL A 59 -16.77 39.37 -9.44
N SER A 60 -16.24 39.95 -8.36
CA SER A 60 -16.23 41.40 -8.23
C SER A 60 -15.36 41.95 -9.35
N LYS A 61 -16.00 42.68 -10.26
CA LYS A 61 -15.36 43.38 -11.36
C LYS A 61 -14.66 44.62 -10.80
N ASP A 62 -13.62 44.42 -9.99
CA ASP A 62 -12.71 45.50 -9.59
C ASP A 62 -11.27 45.14 -9.96
N SER A 63 -10.81 45.84 -10.99
CA SER A 63 -9.44 45.88 -11.44
C SER A 63 -8.54 46.45 -10.35
N ARG A 64 -7.78 45.58 -9.64
CA ARG A 64 -6.41 45.78 -9.11
C ARG A 64 -6.13 44.86 -7.92
N SER A 65 -5.96 43.57 -8.19
CA SER A 65 -4.92 42.72 -7.58
C SER A 65 -5.00 41.34 -8.23
N ARG A 66 -3.99 40.98 -9.03
CA ARG A 66 -3.90 39.67 -9.68
C ARG A 66 -3.55 38.64 -8.63
N SER A 67 -4.52 37.83 -8.22
CA SER A 67 -4.23 36.50 -7.69
C SER A 67 -4.20 35.53 -8.87
N ALA A 68 -3.14 34.73 -8.93
CA ALA A 68 -2.73 33.91 -10.07
C ALA A 68 -3.60 32.65 -10.22
N THR A 69 -4.73 32.79 -10.92
CA THR A 69 -5.41 31.63 -11.52
C THR A 69 -5.66 31.98 -13.00
N PRO A 70 -5.12 31.21 -13.96
CA PRO A 70 -5.37 31.44 -15.39
C PRO A 70 -6.88 31.43 -15.68
N GLN A 71 -7.33 32.28 -16.61
CA GLN A 71 -8.74 32.27 -17.00
C GLN A 71 -9.12 30.89 -17.57
N PRO A 72 -10.34 30.38 -17.29
CA PRO A 72 -10.73 29.00 -17.56
C PRO A 72 -10.77 28.56 -19.04
N ASN A 73 -10.44 29.44 -20.00
CA ASN A 73 -10.32 29.14 -21.43
C ASN A 73 -9.08 29.83 -22.06
N SER A 74 -8.03 30.03 -21.26
CA SER A 74 -6.76 30.60 -21.73
C SER A 74 -5.84 29.50 -22.30
N GLU A 75 -4.93 29.89 -23.18
CA GLU A 75 -3.86 29.01 -23.67
C GLU A 75 -3.00 28.46 -22.51
N GLU A 76 -2.81 29.26 -21.46
CA GLU A 76 -2.13 28.85 -20.22
C GLU A 76 -2.88 27.72 -19.50
N ALA A 77 -4.20 27.86 -19.31
CA ALA A 77 -5.03 26.80 -18.71
C ALA A 77 -5.03 25.52 -19.57
N LEU A 78 -5.05 25.65 -20.90
CA LEU A 78 -4.93 24.51 -21.81
C LEU A 78 -3.59 23.80 -21.60
N ASN A 79 -2.48 24.53 -21.58
CA ASN A 79 -1.14 23.96 -21.38
C ASN A 79 -0.99 23.29 -20.00
N GLU A 80 -1.56 23.86 -18.94
CA GLU A 80 -1.61 23.22 -17.62
C GLU A 80 -2.38 21.90 -17.64
N THR A 81 -3.55 21.86 -18.29
CA THR A 81 -4.31 20.60 -18.40
C THR A 81 -3.57 19.54 -19.20
N ILE A 82 -2.91 19.93 -20.31
CA ILE A 82 -2.10 19.01 -21.12
C ILE A 82 -0.94 18.45 -20.28
N ARG A 83 -0.24 19.30 -19.52
CA ARG A 83 0.82 18.87 -18.60
C ARG A 83 0.30 17.85 -17.59
N ASP A 84 -0.79 18.16 -16.90
CA ASP A 84 -1.34 17.30 -15.85
C ASP A 84 -1.82 15.95 -16.41
N VAL A 85 -2.39 15.96 -17.62
CA VAL A 85 -2.73 14.73 -18.36
C VAL A 85 -1.48 13.93 -18.69
N LYS A 86 -0.43 14.56 -19.26
CA LYS A 86 0.84 13.88 -19.57
C LYS A 86 1.47 13.27 -18.31
N ILE A 87 1.48 13.98 -17.18
CA ILE A 87 1.96 13.49 -15.88
C ILE A 87 1.15 12.27 -15.43
N GLY A 88 -0.18 12.32 -15.56
CA GLY A 88 -1.06 11.20 -15.23
C GLY A 88 -0.76 9.92 -16.01
N TYR A 89 -0.38 10.04 -17.30
CA TYR A 89 0.04 8.92 -18.13
C TYR A 89 1.48 8.47 -17.85
N LEU A 90 2.39 9.37 -17.45
CA LEU A 90 3.80 9.05 -17.17
C LEU A 90 3.95 7.89 -16.18
N SER A 91 3.14 7.88 -15.12
CA SER A 91 3.16 6.82 -14.09
C SER A 91 2.55 5.48 -14.51
N LYS A 92 1.84 5.43 -15.64
CA LYS A 92 1.06 4.28 -16.13
C LYS A 92 1.64 3.64 -17.41
N LEU A 93 2.51 4.36 -18.12
CA LEU A 93 3.15 3.87 -19.33
C LEU A 93 4.02 2.64 -19.04
N SER A 94 3.87 1.60 -19.84
CA SER A 94 4.68 0.37 -19.77
C SER A 94 5.92 0.43 -20.65
N ASP A 95 5.95 1.31 -21.65
CA ASP A 95 7.11 1.52 -22.53
C ASP A 95 8.05 2.57 -21.92
N ASP A 96 9.22 2.10 -21.46
CA ASP A 96 10.23 2.94 -20.81
C ASP A 96 10.78 4.01 -21.75
N GLY A 97 10.91 3.73 -23.06
CA GLY A 97 11.46 4.68 -24.02
C GLY A 97 10.51 5.85 -24.31
N ALA A 98 9.21 5.59 -24.43
CA ALA A 98 8.20 6.63 -24.57
C ALA A 98 8.06 7.46 -23.27
N ALA A 99 8.12 6.81 -22.11
CA ALA A 99 8.04 7.49 -20.82
C ALA A 99 9.24 8.42 -20.58
N GLU A 100 10.46 8.02 -20.96
CA GLU A 100 11.65 8.90 -20.89
C GLU A 100 11.54 10.12 -21.79
N LYS A 101 10.98 10.00 -22.99
CA LYS A 101 10.75 11.15 -23.88
C LYS A 101 9.80 12.17 -23.24
N ILE A 102 8.65 11.69 -22.73
CA ILE A 102 7.67 12.55 -22.06
C ILE A 102 8.27 13.20 -20.81
N TRP A 103 9.06 12.45 -20.03
CA TRP A 103 9.78 12.99 -18.89
C TRP A 103 10.73 14.12 -19.30
N ASN A 104 11.57 13.91 -20.30
CA ASN A 104 12.56 14.90 -20.74
C ASN A 104 11.90 16.18 -21.28
N GLU A 105 10.82 16.05 -22.05
CA GLU A 105 10.01 17.20 -22.50
C GLU A 105 9.46 17.98 -21.31
N LEU A 106 8.77 17.30 -20.38
CA LEU A 106 8.12 17.96 -19.25
C LEU A 106 9.11 18.54 -18.24
N TYR A 107 10.25 17.88 -18.03
CA TYR A 107 11.27 18.31 -17.08
C TYR A 107 12.04 19.52 -17.60
N ALA A 108 12.23 19.64 -18.92
CA ALA A 108 12.80 20.84 -19.53
C ALA A 108 11.95 22.08 -19.25
N ASP A 109 10.63 21.95 -19.34
CA ASP A 109 9.70 23.06 -19.14
C ASP A 109 9.37 23.33 -17.66
N TYR A 110 9.31 22.28 -16.83
CA TYR A 110 8.81 22.35 -15.45
C TYR A 110 9.67 21.59 -14.42
N PRO A 111 10.95 21.95 -14.23
CA PRO A 111 11.88 21.17 -13.40
C PRO A 111 11.51 21.12 -11.91
N LYS A 112 10.85 22.15 -11.38
CA LYS A 112 10.44 22.23 -9.96
C LYS A 112 9.01 21.79 -9.69
N HIS A 113 8.35 21.16 -10.67
CA HIS A 113 6.94 20.79 -10.51
C HIS A 113 6.79 19.47 -9.75
N ILE A 114 6.38 19.56 -8.47
CA ILE A 114 6.29 18.42 -7.54
C ILE A 114 5.52 17.22 -8.12
N PRO A 115 4.31 17.37 -8.72
CA PRO A 115 3.57 16.24 -9.30
C PRO A 115 4.33 15.49 -10.39
N LEU A 116 5.12 16.19 -11.21
CA LEU A 116 5.96 15.59 -12.25
C LEU A 116 7.06 14.73 -11.62
N LEU A 117 7.79 15.28 -10.63
CA LEU A 117 8.85 14.56 -9.93
C LEU A 117 8.29 13.29 -9.23
N LEU A 118 7.14 13.39 -8.58
CA LEU A 118 6.49 12.25 -7.92
C LEU A 118 6.01 11.17 -8.90
N ALA A 119 5.52 11.56 -10.08
CA ALA A 119 5.10 10.62 -11.11
C ALA A 119 6.30 9.82 -11.66
N GLN A 120 7.42 10.49 -11.90
CA GLN A 120 8.66 9.82 -12.32
C GLN A 120 9.23 8.93 -11.22
N LEU A 121 9.19 9.38 -9.96
CA LEU A 121 9.60 8.57 -8.81
C LEU A 121 8.79 7.27 -8.72
N THR A 122 7.47 7.39 -8.89
CA THR A 122 6.55 6.24 -8.90
C THR A 122 6.84 5.28 -10.05
N ARG A 123 7.18 5.81 -11.23
CA ARG A 123 7.59 5.00 -12.39
C ARG A 123 8.87 4.22 -12.12
N LEU A 124 9.93 4.91 -11.66
CA LEU A 124 11.22 4.28 -11.37
C LEU A 124 11.10 3.20 -10.30
N ALA A 125 10.28 3.43 -9.26
CA ALA A 125 10.03 2.45 -8.21
C ALA A 125 9.20 1.24 -8.67
N ARG A 126 8.39 1.38 -9.73
CA ARG A 126 7.59 0.29 -10.33
C ARG A 126 8.37 -0.53 -11.37
N SER A 127 9.53 -0.06 -11.81
CA SER A 127 10.36 -0.76 -12.80
C SER A 127 10.64 -2.21 -12.39
N SER A 128 10.84 -3.09 -13.37
CA SER A 128 11.11 -4.51 -13.12
C SER A 128 12.37 -4.74 -12.27
N ASP A 129 13.33 -3.82 -12.34
CA ASP A 129 14.59 -3.87 -11.59
C ASP A 129 14.82 -2.56 -10.79
N PRO A 130 14.13 -2.37 -9.65
CA PRO A 130 14.25 -1.14 -8.85
C PRO A 130 15.68 -0.86 -8.38
N LEU A 131 16.50 -1.91 -8.23
CA LEU A 131 17.91 -1.82 -7.82
C LEU A 131 18.77 -1.08 -8.84
N LYS A 132 18.50 -1.24 -10.14
CA LYS A 132 19.24 -0.54 -11.20
C LYS A 132 18.96 0.96 -11.19
N HIS A 133 17.77 1.34 -10.72
CA HIS A 133 17.31 2.71 -10.62
C HIS A 133 17.46 3.29 -9.22
N LEU A 134 18.10 2.59 -8.27
CA LEU A 134 18.21 3.03 -6.87
C LEU A 134 18.88 4.40 -6.76
N ASP A 135 19.97 4.62 -7.48
CA ASP A 135 20.67 5.91 -7.50
C ASP A 135 19.80 7.02 -8.10
N ALA A 136 19.05 6.73 -9.17
CA ALA A 136 18.13 7.67 -9.78
C ALA A 136 16.97 8.02 -8.84
N VAL A 137 16.42 7.02 -8.13
CA VAL A 137 15.39 7.19 -7.11
C VAL A 137 15.90 8.07 -5.97
N ASN A 138 17.11 7.80 -5.46
CA ASN A 138 17.71 8.59 -4.38
C ASN A 138 17.91 10.06 -4.79
N ARG A 139 18.46 10.31 -5.99
CA ARG A 139 18.64 11.66 -6.53
C ARG A 139 17.32 12.40 -6.67
N LEU A 140 16.29 11.73 -7.21
CA LEU A 140 14.98 12.35 -7.40
C LEU A 140 14.27 12.63 -6.06
N VAL A 141 14.45 11.76 -5.06
CA VAL A 141 13.95 12.00 -3.70
C VAL A 141 14.65 13.20 -3.08
N GLU A 142 15.97 13.33 -3.22
CA GLU A 142 16.71 14.51 -2.76
C GLU A 142 16.24 15.78 -3.47
N GLU A 143 16.03 15.75 -4.78
CA GLU A 143 15.48 16.87 -5.53
C GLU A 143 14.09 17.28 -5.02
N ILE A 144 13.18 16.32 -4.80
CA ILE A 144 11.87 16.59 -4.20
C ILE A 144 12.04 17.24 -2.83
N LEU A 145 12.92 16.71 -1.97
CA LEU A 145 13.16 17.30 -0.65
C LEU A 145 13.73 18.73 -0.74
N THR A 146 14.55 19.04 -1.75
CA THR A 146 15.02 20.43 -1.96
C THR A 146 13.92 21.37 -2.45
N VAL A 147 13.00 20.90 -3.29
CA VAL A 147 11.89 21.72 -3.80
C VAL A 147 10.82 21.95 -2.72
N THR A 148 10.67 20.98 -1.81
CA THR A 148 9.57 20.96 -0.85
C THR A 148 9.92 21.62 0.49
N ASP A 149 11.20 21.87 0.75
CA ASP A 149 11.74 22.47 1.97
C ASP A 149 11.14 21.90 3.29
N PRO A 150 11.53 20.68 3.69
CA PRO A 150 11.03 19.97 4.88
C PRO A 150 11.00 20.81 6.16
N ASN A 151 11.98 21.70 6.34
CA ASN A 151 12.07 22.56 7.52
C ASN A 151 10.97 23.62 7.53
N GLU A 152 10.66 24.23 6.37
CA GLU A 152 9.58 25.22 6.24
C GLU A 152 8.24 24.59 6.60
N VAL A 153 7.96 23.41 6.04
CA VAL A 153 6.71 22.69 6.28
C VAL A 153 6.59 22.30 7.76
N LYS A 154 7.67 21.81 8.40
CA LYS A 154 7.66 21.48 9.84
C LYS A 154 7.40 22.71 10.71
N MET A 155 8.02 23.84 10.41
CA MET A 155 7.80 25.09 11.15
C MET A 155 6.34 25.53 11.04
N TYR A 156 5.77 25.51 9.84
CA TYR A 156 4.36 25.85 9.62
C TYR A 156 3.40 24.93 10.38
N LEU A 157 3.65 23.61 10.39
CA LEU A 157 2.83 22.64 11.12
C LEU A 157 2.97 22.76 12.65
N GLY A 158 4.11 23.25 13.14
CA GLY A 158 4.37 23.48 14.56
C GLY A 158 3.75 24.77 15.10
N THR A 159 3.52 25.77 14.23
CA THR A 159 2.81 26.99 14.61
C THR A 159 1.31 26.77 14.71
N LYS A 160 0.68 27.34 15.73
CA LYS A 160 -0.78 27.31 15.86
C LYS A 160 -1.38 28.13 14.71
N GLN A 161 -2.05 27.46 13.78
CA GLN A 161 -2.81 28.10 12.72
C GLN A 161 -4.02 28.80 13.37
N GLU A 162 -3.94 30.11 13.52
CA GLU A 162 -5.12 30.90 13.88
C GLU A 162 -6.09 30.89 12.69
N ASN A 163 -7.40 31.03 12.94
CA ASN A 163 -8.47 30.89 11.93
C ASN A 163 -8.41 31.91 10.75
N ASN A 164 -7.31 32.64 10.57
CA ASN A 164 -7.09 33.70 9.59
C ASN A 164 -6.03 33.36 8.53
N ASP A 165 -5.49 32.13 8.51
CA ASP A 165 -4.54 31.74 7.46
C ASP A 165 -5.22 31.68 6.08
N ASP A 166 -4.52 32.18 5.05
CA ASP A 166 -4.97 32.05 3.67
C ASP A 166 -5.11 30.55 3.33
N PRO A 167 -6.31 30.07 2.94
CA PRO A 167 -6.53 28.66 2.64
C PRO A 167 -5.57 28.13 1.56
N LYS A 168 -5.05 28.99 0.69
CA LYS A 168 -4.06 28.62 -0.34
C LYS A 168 -2.71 28.20 0.26
N VAL A 169 -2.24 28.91 1.30
CA VAL A 169 -0.96 28.59 1.98
C VAL A 169 -1.07 27.24 2.68
N LYS A 170 -2.19 27.01 3.38
CA LYS A 170 -2.45 25.72 4.00
C LYS A 170 -2.47 24.58 2.98
N GLN A 171 -3.16 24.79 1.86
CA GLN A 171 -3.22 23.80 0.79
C GLN A 171 -1.83 23.49 0.20
N ASP A 172 -0.99 24.50 -0.03
CA ASP A 172 0.39 24.32 -0.50
C ASP A 172 1.21 23.50 0.50
N MET A 173 1.17 23.86 1.78
CA MET A 173 1.91 23.15 2.84
C MET A 173 1.45 21.70 3.02
N ASP A 174 0.15 21.43 2.90
CA ASP A 174 -0.40 20.07 2.94
C ASP A 174 0.02 19.25 1.70
N GLN A 175 0.07 19.87 0.51
CA GLN A 175 0.58 19.25 -0.71
C GLN A 175 2.06 18.90 -0.57
N ARG A 176 2.86 19.83 -0.07
CA ARG A 176 4.29 19.65 0.22
C ARG A 176 4.53 18.53 1.24
N LYS A 177 3.79 18.53 2.37
CA LYS A 177 3.83 17.44 3.36
C LYS A 177 3.55 16.08 2.72
N THR A 178 2.51 16.01 1.88
CA THR A 178 2.12 14.77 1.20
C THR A 178 3.21 14.29 0.25
N ALA A 179 3.85 15.21 -0.49
CA ALA A 179 4.96 14.91 -1.37
C ALA A 179 6.19 14.37 -0.62
N ILE A 180 6.55 14.97 0.52
CA ILE A 180 7.64 14.50 1.39
C ILE A 180 7.37 13.07 1.86
N ILE A 181 6.17 12.80 2.38
CA ILE A 181 5.80 11.45 2.84
C ILE A 181 5.89 10.45 1.69
N GLN A 182 5.38 10.77 0.50
CA GLN A 182 5.44 9.88 -0.65
C GLN A 182 6.89 9.61 -1.10
N ALA A 183 7.74 10.64 -1.14
CA ALA A 183 9.14 10.52 -1.52
C ALA A 183 9.93 9.62 -0.54
N LEU A 184 9.80 9.89 0.76
CA LEU A 184 10.45 9.10 1.82
C LEU A 184 9.93 7.67 1.88
N THR A 185 8.61 7.47 1.71
CA THR A 185 8.00 6.13 1.67
C THR A 185 8.57 5.33 0.51
N THR A 186 8.65 5.93 -0.68
CA THR A 186 9.17 5.24 -1.87
C THR A 186 10.65 4.88 -1.72
N ARG A 187 11.47 5.79 -1.19
CA ARG A 187 12.88 5.51 -0.88
C ARG A 187 13.01 4.32 0.08
N ALA A 188 12.27 4.35 1.18
CA ALA A 188 12.33 3.29 2.18
C ALA A 188 11.79 1.96 1.66
N GLU A 189 10.75 1.95 0.81
CA GLU A 189 10.23 0.73 0.17
C GLU A 189 11.28 0.07 -0.75
N VAL A 190 11.95 0.86 -1.60
CA VAL A 190 12.98 0.32 -2.50
C VAL A 190 14.17 -0.23 -1.69
N LEU A 191 14.61 0.48 -0.65
CA LEU A 191 15.68 0.01 0.24
C LEU A 191 15.26 -1.25 1.02
N ALA A 192 14.01 -1.31 1.50
CA ALA A 192 13.47 -2.47 2.19
C ALA A 192 13.49 -3.71 1.30
N ASP A 193 12.96 -3.60 0.08
CA ASP A 193 12.88 -4.71 -0.86
C ASP A 193 14.28 -5.13 -1.35
N ALA A 194 15.20 -4.18 -1.51
CA ALA A 194 16.60 -4.44 -1.79
C ALA A 194 17.27 -5.25 -0.67
N HIS A 195 17.15 -4.78 0.57
CA HIS A 195 17.78 -5.38 1.74
C HIS A 195 17.19 -6.77 2.05
N LEU A 196 15.86 -6.92 2.04
CA LEU A 196 15.20 -8.20 2.35
C LEU A 196 15.51 -9.29 1.33
N LYS A 197 15.80 -8.95 0.06
CA LYS A 197 16.24 -9.90 -0.96
C LYS A 197 17.62 -10.49 -0.67
N ILE A 198 18.56 -9.66 -0.21
CA ILE A 198 19.96 -10.05 0.03
C ILE A 198 20.25 -10.46 1.48
N SER A 199 19.31 -10.25 2.39
CA SER A 199 19.51 -10.49 3.82
C SER A 199 19.82 -11.97 4.11
N THR A 200 20.84 -12.17 4.96
CA THR A 200 21.25 -13.48 5.47
C THR A 200 20.41 -13.94 6.67
N GLN A 201 19.54 -13.09 7.21
CA GLN A 201 18.63 -13.45 8.30
C GLN A 201 17.51 -14.40 7.83
N GLU A 202 16.83 -15.04 8.77
CA GLU A 202 15.63 -15.85 8.50
C GLU A 202 14.44 -14.94 8.12
N VAL A 203 14.44 -14.48 6.87
CA VAL A 203 13.34 -13.70 6.29
C VAL A 203 12.29 -14.66 5.70
N PRO A 204 10.99 -14.51 6.05
CA PRO A 204 9.93 -15.30 5.46
C PRO A 204 9.87 -15.20 3.93
N THR A 205 9.38 -16.25 3.28
CA THR A 205 9.32 -16.35 1.81
C THR A 205 8.52 -15.23 1.16
N SER A 206 7.40 -14.83 1.77
CA SER A 206 6.57 -13.75 1.27
C SER A 206 7.32 -12.41 1.27
N PHE A 207 8.11 -12.13 2.30
CA PHE A 207 8.90 -10.91 2.41
C PHE A 207 10.12 -10.90 1.46
N ARG A 208 10.76 -12.05 1.22
CA ARG A 208 11.86 -12.17 0.24
C ARG A 208 11.40 -11.92 -1.20
N ARG A 209 10.22 -12.42 -1.56
CA ARG A 209 9.63 -12.20 -2.90
C ARG A 209 9.14 -10.77 -3.10
N GLY A 210 8.86 -10.06 -2.02
CA GLY A 210 8.34 -8.69 -2.00
C GLY A 210 6.82 -8.70 -1.84
N ILE A 211 6.33 -8.01 -0.82
CA ILE A 211 4.90 -7.81 -0.58
C ILE A 211 4.56 -6.38 -0.99
N VAL A 212 3.48 -6.20 -1.74
CA VAL A 212 3.06 -4.91 -2.29
C VAL A 212 1.56 -4.70 -2.08
N ILE A 213 1.17 -3.43 -1.88
CA ILE A 213 -0.23 -3.01 -1.83
C ILE A 213 -0.62 -2.40 -3.18
N SER A 214 -1.72 -2.88 -3.74
CA SER A 214 -2.36 -2.37 -4.95
C SER A 214 -3.82 -2.00 -4.68
N GLU A 215 -4.53 -1.52 -5.72
CA GLU A 215 -5.98 -1.30 -5.65
C GLU A 215 -6.76 -2.61 -5.44
N ALA A 216 -6.27 -3.73 -5.99
CA ALA A 216 -6.89 -5.05 -5.86
C ALA A 216 -6.67 -5.68 -4.47
N GLY A 217 -5.76 -5.14 -3.66
CA GLY A 217 -5.42 -5.64 -2.33
C GLY A 217 -3.92 -5.83 -2.14
N ILE A 218 -3.56 -6.74 -1.25
CA ILE A 218 -2.17 -7.08 -0.90
C ILE A 218 -1.76 -8.34 -1.67
N SER A 219 -0.69 -8.23 -2.45
CA SER A 219 -0.14 -9.34 -3.25
C SER A 219 1.37 -9.49 -3.01
N VAL A 220 1.90 -10.64 -3.41
CA VAL A 220 3.34 -10.86 -3.52
C VAL A 220 3.75 -10.42 -4.93
N SER A 221 4.87 -9.70 -5.08
CA SER A 221 5.44 -9.39 -6.39
C SER A 221 5.98 -10.67 -7.01
N ASP A 222 5.29 -11.17 -8.03
CA ASP A 222 5.71 -12.36 -8.76
C ASP A 222 6.95 -12.05 -9.62
N LEU A 223 8.08 -12.69 -9.31
CA LEU A 223 9.03 -13.06 -10.36
C LEU A 223 8.38 -14.18 -11.21
N PRO A 224 8.67 -14.29 -12.52
CA PRO A 224 8.05 -15.27 -13.38
C PRO A 224 8.22 -16.67 -12.78
N LYS A 225 7.10 -17.37 -12.64
CA LYS A 225 7.05 -18.77 -12.20
C LYS A 225 8.04 -19.56 -13.05
N SER A 226 9.11 -20.07 -12.46
CA SER A 226 9.80 -21.22 -13.04
C SER A 226 8.78 -22.35 -13.11
N ASP A 227 8.53 -22.85 -14.33
CA ASP A 227 7.58 -23.90 -14.69
C ASP A 227 7.74 -25.18 -13.83
N ILE A 228 7.12 -25.25 -12.65
CA ILE A 228 6.93 -26.49 -11.89
C ILE A 228 5.54 -26.53 -11.24
N ASP A 229 4.52 -26.13 -12.00
CA ASP A 229 3.13 -26.46 -11.65
C ASP A 229 2.38 -26.87 -12.92
N LYS A 230 2.82 -27.98 -13.54
CA LYS A 230 1.91 -28.78 -14.34
C LYS A 230 0.93 -29.42 -13.36
N LYS A 231 -0.33 -28.97 -13.41
CA LYS A 231 -1.48 -29.68 -12.82
C LYS A 231 -1.33 -31.18 -13.10
N PRO A 232 -1.47 -32.07 -12.11
CA PRO A 232 -1.66 -33.48 -12.42
C PRO A 232 -3.02 -33.62 -13.13
N SER A 233 -2.96 -33.98 -14.41
CA SER A 233 -4.14 -34.33 -15.19
C SER A 233 -4.76 -35.58 -14.58
N VAL A 234 -6.05 -35.48 -14.24
CA VAL A 234 -6.88 -36.58 -13.77
C VAL A 234 -6.99 -37.59 -14.91
N GLY A 235 -6.24 -38.69 -14.82
CA GLY A 235 -6.25 -39.73 -15.84
C GLY A 235 -5.09 -40.70 -15.74
N ASP A 236 -4.81 -41.22 -14.54
CA ASP A 236 -4.13 -42.51 -14.44
C ASP A 236 -4.53 -43.21 -13.13
N PHE A 237 -5.72 -43.77 -13.16
CA PHE A 237 -6.22 -44.69 -12.15
C PHE A 237 -6.08 -46.08 -12.77
N GLN A 238 -5.03 -46.82 -12.43
CA GLN A 238 -4.97 -48.25 -12.71
C GLN A 238 -4.62 -49.05 -11.47
N ILE A 239 -5.48 -50.03 -11.25
CA ILE A 239 -5.63 -50.87 -10.07
C ILE A 239 -4.58 -51.98 -10.08
N VAL A 240 -3.99 -52.17 -8.89
CA VAL A 240 -3.32 -53.33 -8.27
C VAL A 240 -3.24 -54.67 -9.04
N GLY A 241 -2.05 -55.27 -9.03
CA GLY A 241 -1.82 -56.71 -9.21
C GLY A 241 -0.47 -57.15 -8.61
N ASP A 242 -0.52 -58.09 -7.66
CA ASP A 242 0.56 -58.72 -6.89
C ASP A 242 1.72 -59.32 -7.73
N SER A 243 2.95 -59.32 -7.20
CA SER A 243 3.69 -60.55 -6.76
C SER A 243 5.21 -60.35 -6.56
N ASP A 244 5.60 -60.45 -5.30
CA ASP A 244 6.76 -61.15 -4.71
C ASP A 244 8.25 -60.81 -4.98
N PRO A 245 9.13 -61.10 -3.99
CA PRO A 245 10.38 -60.41 -3.73
C PRO A 245 11.61 -61.24 -4.14
N ASN A 246 12.64 -60.58 -4.65
CA ASN A 246 13.98 -61.14 -4.65
C ASN A 246 15.04 -60.03 -4.50
N ALA A 247 15.70 -60.05 -3.36
CA ALA A 247 16.96 -59.36 -3.04
C ALA A 247 18.12 -59.97 -3.90
N PRO A 248 19.41 -59.54 -3.83
CA PRO A 248 20.04 -58.70 -2.80
C PRO A 248 21.06 -57.65 -3.32
N GLY A 249 21.66 -56.95 -2.36
CA GLY A 249 22.41 -55.71 -2.56
C GLY A 249 23.83 -55.85 -3.11
N SER A 250 24.51 -54.70 -3.21
CA SER A 250 25.96 -54.62 -3.04
C SER A 250 26.39 -53.20 -2.67
N HIS A 251 27.36 -53.17 -1.75
CA HIS A 251 28.03 -52.00 -1.19
C HIS A 251 29.06 -51.39 -2.14
N SER A 252 29.59 -50.22 -1.72
CA SER A 252 30.92 -49.62 -1.98
C SER A 252 30.84 -48.28 -2.72
N ALA A 253 31.66 -47.27 -2.46
CA ALA A 253 32.65 -47.02 -1.42
C ALA A 253 32.98 -45.51 -1.47
N ALA A 254 33.46 -45.00 -0.34
CA ALA A 254 34.00 -43.67 -0.20
C ALA A 254 35.20 -43.42 -1.13
N GLN A 255 35.29 -42.21 -1.69
CA GLN A 255 36.56 -41.58 -2.00
C GLN A 255 36.54 -40.11 -1.59
N ASN A 256 37.53 -39.80 -0.77
CA ASN A 256 37.91 -38.51 -0.21
C ASN A 256 38.81 -37.82 -1.24
N ALA A 257 38.61 -36.53 -1.51
CA ALA A 257 39.61 -35.70 -2.18
C ALA A 257 39.44 -34.24 -1.73
N GLU A 258 40.43 -33.78 -0.99
CA GLU A 258 40.60 -32.45 -0.44
C GLU A 258 41.54 -31.63 -1.35
N ALA A 259 41.35 -30.30 -1.31
CA ALA A 259 42.22 -29.22 -1.76
C ALA A 259 42.35 -28.93 -3.27
N ALA A 260 41.83 -27.77 -3.69
CA ALA A 260 42.65 -26.75 -4.35
C ALA A 260 41.93 -25.39 -4.32
N ASP A 261 42.57 -24.48 -3.61
CA ASP A 261 42.37 -23.03 -3.64
C ASP A 261 42.43 -22.51 -5.08
N ALA A 262 41.36 -21.87 -5.53
CA ALA A 262 41.31 -21.17 -6.80
C ALA A 262 40.59 -19.83 -6.54
N GLU A 263 41.39 -18.77 -6.45
CA GLU A 263 40.95 -17.39 -6.47
C GLU A 263 40.04 -17.15 -7.68
N VAL A 264 38.73 -17.13 -7.44
CA VAL A 264 37.75 -16.69 -8.42
C VAL A 264 37.78 -15.17 -8.46
N PRO A 265 37.95 -14.53 -9.64
CA PRO A 265 38.04 -13.09 -9.74
C PRO A 265 36.78 -12.45 -9.17
N SER A 266 36.96 -11.51 -8.25
CA SER A 266 35.90 -10.72 -7.65
C SER A 266 35.09 -10.00 -8.73
N THR A 267 33.96 -10.59 -9.12
CA THR A 267 32.87 -9.85 -9.75
C THR A 267 32.52 -8.66 -8.86
N PRO A 268 32.36 -7.45 -9.39
CA PRO A 268 31.99 -6.29 -8.59
C PRO A 268 30.68 -6.61 -7.87
N ASN A 269 30.75 -6.67 -6.53
CA ASN A 269 29.58 -6.95 -5.69
C ASN A 269 28.46 -5.98 -6.09
N PRO A 270 27.21 -6.47 -6.27
CA PRO A 270 26.08 -5.56 -6.46
C PRO A 270 26.00 -4.60 -5.27
N PRO A 271 25.51 -3.36 -5.46
CA PRO A 271 25.39 -2.38 -4.39
C PRO A 271 24.61 -2.99 -3.22
N ARG A 272 25.32 -3.33 -2.14
CA ARG A 272 24.72 -3.94 -0.96
C ARG A 272 24.06 -2.85 -0.15
N VAL A 273 22.75 -2.72 -0.31
CA VAL A 273 21.93 -1.91 0.60
C VAL A 273 22.11 -2.48 2.01
N THR A 274 22.56 -1.64 2.94
CA THR A 274 22.82 -2.07 4.32
C THR A 274 21.56 -1.97 5.18
N LEU A 275 21.50 -2.72 6.28
CA LEU A 275 20.42 -2.59 7.26
C LEU A 275 20.34 -1.15 7.81
N GLN A 276 21.49 -0.54 8.07
CA GLN A 276 21.57 0.82 8.60
C GLN A 276 20.97 1.86 7.63
N GLU A 277 21.24 1.75 6.33
CA GLU A 277 20.65 2.64 5.32
C GLU A 277 19.13 2.54 5.30
N PHE A 278 18.60 1.33 5.45
CA PHE A 278 17.16 1.11 5.53
C PHE A 278 16.57 1.68 6.83
N ASP A 279 17.19 1.42 7.98
CA ASP A 279 16.75 1.94 9.27
C ASP A 279 16.74 3.48 9.27
N GLU A 280 17.79 4.13 8.75
CA GLU A 280 17.86 5.59 8.64
C GLU A 280 16.75 6.16 7.73
N ALA A 281 16.50 5.53 6.59
CA ALA A 281 15.43 5.93 5.68
C ALA A 281 14.04 5.78 6.33
N PHE A 282 13.83 4.70 7.08
CA PHE A 282 12.57 4.45 7.79
C PHE A 282 12.37 5.43 8.95
N LEU A 283 13.40 5.74 9.74
CA LEU A 283 13.33 6.72 10.83
C LEU A 283 13.02 8.13 10.30
N ARG A 284 13.63 8.55 9.18
CA ARG A 284 13.28 9.82 8.54
C ARG A 284 11.82 9.87 8.10
N LEU A 285 11.24 8.75 7.64
CA LEU A 285 9.82 8.70 7.30
C LEU A 285 8.94 8.89 8.54
N LEU A 286 9.28 8.27 9.66
CA LEU A 286 8.51 8.36 10.91
C LEU A 286 8.45 9.76 11.52
N GLU A 287 9.34 10.67 11.11
CA GLU A 287 9.23 12.09 11.48
C GLU A 287 7.98 12.78 10.89
N TRP A 288 7.39 12.20 9.84
CA TRP A 288 6.33 12.82 9.04
C TRP A 288 4.97 12.11 9.12
N VAL A 289 4.98 10.81 9.41
CA VAL A 289 3.80 9.95 9.39
C VAL A 289 3.90 8.88 10.47
N ASP A 290 2.79 8.57 11.14
CA ASP A 290 2.78 7.49 12.12
C ASP A 290 2.89 6.13 11.43
N ALA A 291 3.54 5.18 12.12
CA ALA A 291 3.83 3.84 11.61
C ALA A 291 2.56 3.06 11.17
N PHE A 292 1.39 3.40 11.70
CA PHE A 292 0.13 2.72 11.43
C PHE A 292 -0.96 3.63 10.82
N GLU A 293 -0.62 4.84 10.38
CA GLU A 293 -1.62 5.78 9.83
C GLU A 293 -2.11 5.40 8.43
N LYS A 294 -1.21 4.83 7.62
CA LYS A 294 -1.46 4.54 6.20
C LYS A 294 -1.08 3.09 5.89
N PRO A 295 -1.86 2.36 5.06
CA PRO A 295 -1.58 0.95 4.78
C PRO A 295 -0.18 0.68 4.24
N ARG A 296 0.34 1.56 3.36
CA ARG A 296 1.70 1.46 2.80
C ARG A 296 2.77 1.61 3.87
N VAL A 297 2.60 2.56 4.80
CA VAL A 297 3.53 2.79 5.91
C VAL A 297 3.45 1.64 6.92
N SER A 298 2.26 1.10 7.19
CA SER A 298 2.06 -0.10 8.00
C SER A 298 2.81 -1.31 7.40
N LEU A 299 2.73 -1.52 6.08
CA LEU A 299 3.44 -2.61 5.41
C LEU A 299 4.96 -2.40 5.46
N LEU A 300 5.42 -1.16 5.24
CA LEU A 300 6.82 -0.82 5.37
C LEU A 300 7.34 -1.03 6.81
N THR A 301 6.53 -0.73 7.81
CA THR A 301 6.81 -1.04 9.23
C THR A 301 6.96 -2.54 9.44
N ALA A 302 6.14 -3.37 8.77
CA ALA A 302 6.31 -4.81 8.80
C ALA A 302 7.65 -5.24 8.17
N LYS A 303 8.01 -4.70 6.99
CA LYS A 303 9.30 -4.96 6.32
C LYS A 303 10.50 -4.58 7.21
N HIS A 304 10.45 -3.40 7.85
CA HIS A 304 11.46 -2.94 8.80
C HIS A 304 11.59 -3.87 10.01
N ALA A 305 10.46 -4.29 10.59
CA ALA A 305 10.46 -5.20 11.72
C ALA A 305 11.04 -6.58 11.35
N VAL A 306 10.74 -7.10 10.16
CA VAL A 306 11.33 -8.35 9.66
C VAL A 306 12.84 -8.22 9.43
N ALA A 307 13.31 -7.10 8.87
CA ALA A 307 14.74 -6.85 8.67
C ALA A 307 15.54 -6.78 10.00
N ASN A 308 14.85 -6.48 11.10
CA ASN A 308 15.39 -6.42 12.45
C ASN A 308 15.06 -7.67 13.29
N ALA A 309 14.55 -8.76 12.69
CA ALA A 309 14.10 -9.98 13.37
C ALA A 309 13.05 -9.77 14.50
N GLN A 310 12.26 -8.69 14.40
CA GLN A 310 11.18 -8.35 15.34
C GLN A 310 9.82 -8.88 14.85
N TYR A 311 9.66 -10.19 14.79
CA TYR A 311 8.50 -10.83 14.12
C TYR A 311 7.13 -10.50 14.76
N GLY A 312 7.07 -10.31 16.08
CA GLY A 312 5.83 -9.89 16.75
C GLY A 312 5.36 -8.49 16.33
N ARG A 313 6.31 -7.55 16.15
CA ARG A 313 6.01 -6.22 15.62
C ARG A 313 5.59 -6.29 14.15
N ALA A 314 6.24 -7.13 13.36
CA ALA A 314 5.87 -7.37 11.97
C ALA A 314 4.43 -7.89 11.83
N MET A 315 4.05 -8.86 12.67
CA MET A 315 2.70 -9.42 12.68
C MET A 315 1.65 -8.36 13.06
N LYS A 316 1.90 -7.54 14.10
CA LYS A 316 1.02 -6.43 14.48
C LYS A 316 0.84 -5.42 13.33
N ALA A 317 1.92 -5.10 12.62
CA ALA A 317 1.89 -4.18 11.49
C ALA A 317 1.09 -4.75 10.30
N LEU A 318 1.27 -6.04 9.98
CA LEU A 318 0.45 -6.71 8.96
C LEU A 318 -1.02 -6.77 9.34
N GLN A 319 -1.34 -7.04 10.61
CA GLN A 319 -2.73 -7.01 11.08
C GLN A 319 -3.38 -5.64 10.84
N LYS A 320 -2.66 -4.56 11.13
CA LYS A 320 -3.13 -3.19 10.84
C LYS A 320 -3.36 -2.97 9.34
N CYS A 321 -2.46 -3.45 8.47
CA CYS A 321 -2.70 -3.40 7.02
C CYS A 321 -4.00 -4.12 6.61
N VAL A 322 -4.26 -5.30 7.18
CA VAL A 322 -5.46 -6.10 6.86
C VAL A 322 -6.74 -5.41 7.33
N GLU A 323 -6.74 -4.82 8.52
CA GLU A 323 -7.88 -4.08 9.08
C GLU A 323 -8.27 -2.87 8.20
N GLU A 324 -7.28 -2.11 7.73
CA GLU A 324 -7.51 -0.92 6.88
C GLU A 324 -7.89 -1.27 5.44
N LYS A 325 -7.49 -2.45 4.96
CA LYS A 325 -7.80 -2.96 3.62
C LYS A 325 -8.98 -3.95 3.64
N ASN A 326 -9.85 -3.87 4.66
CA ASN A 326 -11.03 -4.71 4.76
C ASN A 326 -11.90 -4.60 3.48
N GLY A 327 -12.33 -5.75 2.95
CA GLY A 327 -13.08 -5.83 1.69
C GLY A 327 -12.23 -5.94 0.41
N THR A 328 -10.90 -5.91 0.50
CA THR A 328 -10.00 -6.26 -0.63
C THR A 328 -9.29 -7.59 -0.39
N ASN A 329 -8.58 -8.11 -1.40
CA ASN A 329 -7.85 -9.36 -1.25
C ASN A 329 -6.60 -9.14 -0.38
N THR A 330 -6.63 -9.63 0.86
CA THR A 330 -5.51 -9.56 1.81
C THR A 330 -4.83 -10.90 2.05
N LYS A 331 -5.06 -11.89 1.18
CA LYS A 331 -4.55 -13.27 1.31
C LYS A 331 -3.03 -13.33 1.49
N ALA A 332 -2.27 -12.52 0.74
CA ALA A 332 -0.81 -12.50 0.83
C ALA A 332 -0.32 -12.05 2.22
N ALA A 333 -0.99 -11.08 2.85
CA ALA A 333 -0.64 -10.64 4.20
C ALA A 333 -0.94 -11.72 5.26
N GLU A 334 -2.05 -12.44 5.12
CA GLU A 334 -2.40 -13.54 6.03
C GLU A 334 -1.42 -14.72 5.91
N ILE A 335 -1.01 -15.06 4.68
CA ILE A 335 0.03 -16.06 4.43
C ILE A 335 1.35 -15.61 5.08
N ALA A 336 1.75 -14.34 4.90
CA ALA A 336 2.95 -13.80 5.53
C ALA A 336 2.86 -13.83 7.07
N MET A 337 1.69 -13.56 7.67
CA MET A 337 1.48 -13.71 9.12
C MET A 337 1.62 -15.16 9.56
N ALA A 338 1.13 -16.14 8.79
CA ALA A 338 1.31 -17.55 9.09
C ALA A 338 2.80 -17.98 9.00
N GLU A 339 3.54 -17.47 8.02
CA GLU A 339 4.99 -17.71 7.92
C GLU A 339 5.74 -17.15 9.15
N LEU A 340 5.42 -15.92 9.57
CA LEU A 340 5.97 -15.30 10.78
C LEU A 340 5.61 -16.10 12.06
N ALA A 341 4.40 -16.63 12.14
CA ALA A 341 3.97 -17.47 13.27
C ALA A 341 4.79 -18.76 13.35
N SER A 342 5.06 -19.42 12.22
CA SER A 342 5.94 -20.61 12.19
C SER A 342 7.37 -20.26 12.58
N GLN A 343 7.91 -19.11 12.15
CA GLN A 343 9.26 -18.67 12.58
C GLN A 343 9.37 -18.43 14.10
N LEU A 344 8.28 -18.01 14.74
CA LEU A 344 8.20 -17.89 16.20
C LEU A 344 7.96 -19.23 16.93
N GLY A 345 7.82 -20.33 16.19
CA GLY A 345 7.47 -21.66 16.73
C GLY A 345 5.99 -21.82 17.09
N TRP A 346 5.13 -20.89 16.68
CA TRP A 346 3.68 -20.93 16.95
C TRP A 346 2.94 -21.72 15.88
N GLU A 347 3.26 -23.00 15.75
CA GLU A 347 2.75 -23.84 14.66
C GLU A 347 1.24 -24.01 14.68
N TYR A 348 0.63 -24.09 15.86
CA TYR A 348 -0.82 -24.11 16.01
C TYR A 348 -1.48 -22.87 15.40
N ILE A 349 -0.90 -21.69 15.65
CA ILE A 349 -1.42 -20.41 15.13
C ILE A 349 -1.21 -20.34 13.61
N SER A 350 -0.04 -20.74 13.12
CA SER A 350 0.25 -20.82 11.68
C SER A 350 -0.75 -21.72 10.95
N ALA A 351 -1.02 -22.90 11.48
CA ALA A 351 -2.01 -23.84 10.93
C ALA A 351 -3.43 -23.26 10.96
N ALA A 352 -3.83 -22.65 12.08
CA ALA A 352 -5.13 -22.01 12.21
C ALA A 352 -5.34 -20.90 11.15
N ILE A 353 -4.36 -20.00 10.99
CA ILE A 353 -4.41 -18.93 9.99
C ILE A 353 -4.55 -19.52 8.59
N LYS A 354 -3.69 -20.48 8.22
CA LYS A 354 -3.73 -21.14 6.90
C LYS A 354 -5.11 -21.76 6.61
N ASN A 355 -5.68 -22.46 7.58
CA ASN A 355 -7.01 -23.08 7.44
C ASN A 355 -8.10 -22.02 7.27
N THR A 356 -8.06 -20.92 8.04
CA THR A 356 -9.00 -19.81 7.88
C THR A 356 -8.88 -19.15 6.51
N THR A 357 -7.67 -18.97 5.99
CA THR A 357 -7.44 -18.39 4.67
C THR A 357 -8.05 -19.24 3.55
N LEU A 358 -8.10 -20.57 3.67
CA LEU A 358 -8.78 -21.44 2.70
C LEU A 358 -10.29 -21.18 2.65
N LEU A 359 -10.91 -20.93 3.80
CA LEU A 359 -12.35 -20.63 3.91
C LEU A 359 -12.67 -19.20 3.48
N LYS A 360 -11.80 -18.25 3.80
CA LYS A 360 -12.00 -16.81 3.51
C LYS A 360 -11.80 -16.47 2.03
N TYR A 361 -10.96 -17.22 1.32
CA TYR A 361 -10.65 -16.99 -0.09
C TYR A 361 -10.95 -18.24 -0.94
N PRO A 362 -12.24 -18.62 -1.08
CA PRO A 362 -12.63 -19.73 -1.94
C PRO A 362 -12.35 -19.41 -3.42
N LEU A 363 -12.16 -20.44 -4.24
CA LEU A 363 -11.91 -20.27 -5.68
C LEU A 363 -13.15 -19.77 -6.42
N ASP A 364 -14.32 -20.23 -6.01
CA ASP A 364 -15.61 -19.88 -6.56
C ASP A 364 -16.62 -19.66 -5.43
N TYR A 365 -17.74 -19.03 -5.77
CA TYR A 365 -18.87 -18.90 -4.86
C TYR A 365 -19.39 -20.28 -4.45
N HIS A 366 -19.90 -20.37 -3.21
CA HIS A 366 -20.58 -21.58 -2.78
C HIS A 366 -21.78 -21.85 -3.69
N PRO A 367 -21.96 -23.10 -4.16
CA PRO A 367 -23.13 -23.47 -4.94
C PRO A 367 -24.41 -23.24 -4.12
N PHE A 368 -25.49 -22.88 -4.80
CA PHE A 368 -26.81 -22.59 -4.21
C PHE A 368 -27.56 -23.85 -3.79
#